data_AF-A0A017T8D7-F1
#
_entry.id   AF-A0A017T8D7-F1
#
_cell.length_a   1.000
_cell.length_b   1.000
_cell.length_c   1.000
_cell.angle_alpha   90.00
_cell.angle_beta   90.00
_cell.angle_gamma   90.00
#
_symmetry.space_group_name_H-M   'P 1'
#
loop_
_entity.id
_entity.type
_entity.pdbx_description
1 polymer ?
#
loop_
_entity_poly.entity_id
_entity_poly.type
_entity_poly.pdbx_seq_one_letter_code
_entity_poly.pdbx_strand_id
1 'polypeptide(L)'
;MALSSRTLPTLLALLTSTPTLLTGLPSALADVPPPPAPPASSAPPAPPTSSAPPAPPTSSAQSAPPTSSAQSASPGVSPGVPAQPASAARTSQSPPPPGQAAAPPGSPPGTGPGPNPDPAAYTAYYEPSEGSERTWYGWQTLIVMGASSAFFVVPFATGDTLLVGVPVMSFVFGGPIVHFAHGRIGRGFGVLGMHFGIATGSALLGAGLACAGGRCGSGEFSGVAAFLGAAAGASLGLLASNIIDVAALAYTDPQEERKKVREQAFQLSIVPQLSISPDHSFIGLAGTF
;
A
#
# COMPACT_ATOMS: atom_id res chain seq x y z
N MET A 1 -8.38 -24.41 36.34
CA MET A 1 -9.04 -23.25 36.95
C MET A 1 -10.36 -23.03 36.25
N ALA A 2 -11.47 -23.47 36.83
CA ALA A 2 -12.81 -23.24 36.28
C ALA A 2 -13.31 -21.90 36.82
N LEU A 3 -13.42 -20.88 35.96
CA LEU A 3 -14.11 -19.65 36.33
C LEU A 3 -15.58 -19.96 36.59
N SER A 4 -16.04 -19.66 37.81
CA SER A 4 -17.42 -19.85 38.23
C SER A 4 -18.37 -19.03 37.36
N SER A 5 -19.47 -19.62 36.90
CA SER A 5 -20.50 -18.97 36.06
C SER A 5 -21.16 -17.74 36.72
N ARG A 6 -20.85 -17.47 37.98
CA ARG A 6 -21.33 -16.30 38.74
C ARG A 6 -20.46 -15.05 38.61
N THR A 7 -19.21 -15.14 38.13
CA THR A 7 -18.34 -13.95 38.00
C THR A 7 -18.53 -13.20 36.68
N LEU A 8 -19.09 -13.83 35.65
CA LEU A 8 -19.36 -13.19 34.35
C LEU A 8 -20.31 -11.97 34.43
N PRO A 9 -21.48 -12.03 35.10
CA PRO A 9 -22.41 -10.90 35.13
C PRO A 9 -21.86 -9.71 35.93
N THR A 10 -21.03 -9.94 36.95
CA THR A 10 -20.42 -8.86 37.74
C THR A 10 -19.30 -8.14 36.97
N LEU A 11 -18.54 -8.87 36.15
CA LEU A 11 -17.52 -8.31 35.26
C LEU A 11 -18.15 -7.52 34.11
N LEU A 12 -19.28 -8.00 33.58
CA LEU A 12 -20.07 -7.29 32.57
C LEU A 12 -20.71 -6.01 33.14
N ALA A 13 -21.15 -6.03 34.40
CA ALA A 13 -21.68 -4.85 35.10
C ALA A 13 -20.59 -3.81 35.41
N LEU A 14 -19.34 -4.21 35.69
CA LEU A 14 -18.23 -3.27 35.85
C LEU A 14 -17.80 -2.64 34.51
N LEU A 15 -17.87 -3.38 33.41
CA LEU A 15 -17.57 -2.87 32.05
C LEU A 15 -18.65 -1.90 31.53
N THR A 16 -19.90 -2.02 31.99
CA THR A 16 -20.99 -1.08 31.64
C THR A 16 -21.13 0.09 32.62
N SER A 17 -20.52 0.03 33.81
CA SER A 17 -20.61 1.09 34.84
C SER A 17 -19.53 2.17 34.77
N THR A 18 -18.73 2.21 33.70
CA THR A 18 -17.86 3.37 33.39
C THR A 18 -18.33 4.14 32.14
N PRO A 19 -19.51 4.81 32.15
CA PRO A 19 -19.81 5.80 31.13
C PRO A 19 -19.17 7.18 31.40
N THR A 20 -18.46 7.39 32.52
CA THR A 20 -18.08 8.75 32.97
C THR A 20 -16.70 9.25 32.50
N LEU A 21 -15.92 8.46 31.76
CA LEU A 21 -14.59 8.90 31.28
C LEU A 21 -14.55 9.33 29.81
N LEU A 22 -15.64 9.15 29.04
CA LEU A 22 -15.74 9.68 27.69
C LEU A 22 -16.40 11.07 27.62
N THR A 23 -17.03 11.55 28.69
CA THR A 23 -17.59 12.91 28.79
C THR A 23 -16.55 13.97 29.16
N GLY A 24 -15.28 13.59 29.31
CA GLY A 24 -14.15 14.46 29.64
C GLY A 24 -13.17 14.68 28.49
N LEU A 25 -13.57 14.44 27.23
CA LEU A 25 -12.85 15.05 26.11
C LEU A 25 -13.02 16.57 26.27
N PRO A 26 -11.95 17.34 26.44
CA PRO A 26 -12.09 18.79 26.53
C PRO A 26 -12.77 19.28 25.26
N SER A 27 -13.73 20.19 25.41
CA SER A 27 -14.35 20.94 24.31
C SER A 27 -13.35 21.67 23.39
N ALA A 28 -12.04 21.57 23.67
CA ALA A 28 -10.94 22.04 22.85
C ALA A 28 -10.86 21.41 21.44
N LEU A 29 -11.57 20.31 21.16
CA LEU A 29 -11.71 19.79 19.79
C LEU A 29 -12.89 20.40 19.01
N ALA A 30 -13.83 21.08 19.67
CA ALA A 30 -14.95 21.74 19.00
C ALA A 30 -14.53 23.05 18.30
N ASP A 31 -13.37 23.60 18.67
CA ASP A 31 -12.82 24.85 18.12
C ASP A 31 -11.65 24.62 17.15
N VAL A 32 -11.35 23.37 16.79
CA VAL A 32 -10.44 23.10 15.68
C VAL A 32 -11.21 23.43 14.40
N PRO A 33 -10.85 24.50 13.67
CA PRO A 33 -11.51 24.80 12.40
C PRO A 33 -11.38 23.55 11.51
N PRO A 34 -12.44 23.21 10.75
CA PRO A 34 -12.34 22.12 9.81
C PRO A 34 -11.09 22.33 8.95
N PRO A 35 -10.32 21.27 8.65
CA PRO A 35 -9.20 21.41 7.75
C PRO A 35 -9.68 22.10 6.47
N PRO A 36 -8.88 23.02 5.91
CA PRO A 36 -9.27 23.69 4.67
C PRO A 36 -9.68 22.63 3.67
N ALA A 37 -10.82 22.85 3.00
CA ALA A 37 -11.30 21.95 1.97
C ALA A 37 -10.12 21.64 1.04
N PRO A 38 -9.90 20.37 0.68
CA PRO A 38 -8.87 20.04 -0.29
C PRO A 38 -9.08 20.94 -1.51
N PRO A 39 -8.01 21.49 -2.12
CA PRO A 39 -8.14 22.30 -3.32
C PRO A 39 -9.04 21.54 -4.27
N ALA A 40 -10.09 22.20 -4.78
CA ALA A 40 -11.04 21.58 -5.68
C ALA A 40 -10.23 20.87 -6.76
N SER A 41 -10.20 19.54 -6.69
CA SER A 41 -9.58 18.72 -7.72
C SER A 41 -10.30 19.15 -8.98
N SER A 42 -9.60 19.87 -9.85
CA SER A 42 -10.10 20.18 -11.17
C SER A 42 -10.62 18.85 -11.71
N ALA A 43 -11.93 18.80 -11.99
CA ALA A 43 -12.54 17.60 -12.52
C ALA A 43 -11.65 17.14 -13.68
N PRO A 44 -11.21 15.87 -13.70
CA PRO A 44 -10.39 15.39 -14.79
C PRO A 44 -11.12 15.74 -16.09
N PRO A 45 -10.42 16.29 -17.10
CA PRO A 45 -11.04 16.63 -18.37
C PRO A 45 -11.83 15.42 -18.86
N ALA A 46 -13.06 15.67 -19.31
CA ALA A 46 -13.92 14.62 -19.83
C ALA A 46 -13.10 13.75 -20.80
N PRO A 47 -13.13 12.41 -20.65
CA PRO A 47 -12.40 11.55 -21.56
C PRO A 47 -12.83 11.91 -22.99
N PRO A 48 -11.89 12.02 -23.94
CA PRO A 48 -12.27 12.21 -25.33
C PRO A 48 -13.29 11.13 -25.69
N THR A 49 -14.40 11.54 -26.30
CA THR A 49 -15.40 10.62 -26.83
C THR A 49 -14.68 9.65 -27.77
N SER A 50 -14.40 8.46 -27.25
CA SER A 50 -13.82 7.36 -28.02
C SER A 50 -14.85 7.02 -29.09
N SER A 51 -14.60 7.43 -30.32
CA SER A 51 -15.19 6.80 -31.49
C SER A 51 -15.01 5.29 -31.33
N ALA A 52 -16.09 4.54 -31.51
CA ALA A 52 -16.06 3.09 -31.45
C ALA A 52 -14.95 2.58 -32.38
N PRO A 53 -14.06 1.69 -31.92
CA PRO A 53 -13.04 1.12 -32.77
C PRO A 53 -13.71 0.42 -33.96
N PRO A 54 -13.22 0.60 -35.20
CA PRO A 54 -13.73 -0.12 -36.34
C PRO A 54 -13.61 -1.63 -36.09
N ALA A 55 -14.63 -2.38 -36.56
CA ALA A 55 -14.66 -3.83 -36.44
C ALA A 55 -13.34 -4.44 -36.95
N PRO A 56 -12.77 -5.43 -36.24
CA PRO A 56 -11.53 -6.05 -36.66
C PRO A 56 -11.73 -6.72 -38.04
N PRO A 57 -10.77 -6.58 -38.97
CA PRO A 57 -10.80 -7.30 -40.23
C PRO A 57 -10.76 -8.81 -39.95
N THR A 58 -11.62 -9.55 -40.65
CA THR A 58 -11.63 -11.01 -40.67
C THR A 58 -10.25 -11.52 -41.07
N SER A 59 -9.60 -12.22 -40.13
CA SER A 59 -8.28 -12.82 -40.31
C SER A 59 -8.33 -13.90 -41.39
N SER A 60 -7.76 -13.59 -42.55
CA SER A 60 -7.38 -14.58 -43.55
C SER A 60 -6.12 -15.33 -43.08
N ALA A 61 -6.15 -16.65 -43.29
CA ALA A 61 -5.15 -17.62 -42.89
C ALA A 61 -3.70 -17.16 -43.13
N GLN A 62 -2.94 -17.02 -42.03
CA GLN A 62 -1.52 -16.71 -42.05
C GLN A 62 -0.73 -18.01 -42.12
N SER A 63 -0.07 -18.22 -43.26
CA SER A 63 0.80 -19.36 -43.55
C SER A 63 1.97 -19.43 -42.56
N ALA A 64 2.31 -20.66 -42.14
CA ALA A 64 3.39 -20.97 -41.22
C ALA A 64 4.78 -20.48 -41.71
N PRO A 65 5.66 -20.02 -40.82
CA PRO A 65 7.03 -19.67 -41.16
C PRO A 65 7.94 -20.91 -41.22
N PRO A 66 9.03 -20.87 -42.02
CA PRO A 66 10.01 -21.96 -42.10
C PRO A 66 10.88 -22.04 -40.84
N THR A 67 11.22 -23.28 -40.50
CA THR A 67 12.14 -23.70 -39.43
C THR A 67 13.54 -23.12 -39.66
N SER A 68 13.99 -22.26 -38.75
CA SER A 68 15.38 -21.79 -38.68
C SER A 68 16.16 -22.62 -37.66
N SER A 69 17.18 -23.30 -38.15
CA SER A 69 18.19 -24.03 -37.37
C SER A 69 19.17 -23.05 -36.71
N ALA A 70 19.15 -22.96 -35.37
CA ALA A 70 20.10 -22.12 -34.62
C ALA A 70 21.15 -22.95 -33.88
N GLN A 71 22.40 -22.53 -34.11
CA GLN A 71 23.67 -23.06 -33.65
C GLN A 71 23.85 -22.97 -32.12
N SER A 72 24.53 -23.98 -31.57
CA SER A 72 25.12 -23.94 -30.22
C SER A 72 26.27 -22.93 -30.16
N ALA A 73 26.22 -22.02 -29.18
CA ALA A 73 27.38 -21.23 -28.76
C ALA A 73 27.56 -21.36 -27.24
N SER A 74 28.80 -21.60 -26.82
CA SER A 74 29.24 -21.78 -25.42
C SER A 74 29.38 -20.47 -24.65
N PRO A 75 29.29 -20.49 -23.30
CA PRO A 75 29.40 -19.30 -22.46
C PRO A 75 30.87 -18.93 -22.13
N GLY A 76 31.22 -17.67 -22.37
CA GLY A 76 32.48 -17.06 -21.96
C GLY A 76 32.32 -16.28 -20.65
N VAL A 77 33.17 -16.61 -19.68
CA VAL A 77 33.33 -15.97 -18.37
C VAL A 77 34.04 -14.61 -18.49
N SER A 78 33.64 -13.61 -17.71
CA SER A 78 34.57 -12.57 -17.25
C SER A 78 34.11 -11.87 -15.95
N PRO A 79 34.97 -11.71 -14.93
CA PRO A 79 34.69 -11.00 -13.67
C PRO A 79 35.28 -9.57 -13.64
N GLY A 80 34.65 -8.65 -12.92
CA GLY A 80 35.26 -7.33 -12.63
C GLY A 80 34.35 -6.32 -11.92
N VAL A 81 34.67 -6.05 -10.66
CA VAL A 81 34.12 -5.04 -9.72
C VAL A 81 35.03 -3.78 -9.75
N PRO A 82 34.74 -2.62 -9.12
CA PRO A 82 33.58 -1.71 -9.11
C PRO A 82 33.94 -0.30 -9.67
N ALA A 83 32.96 0.60 -9.86
CA ALA A 83 33.25 2.04 -9.98
C ALA A 83 32.24 2.92 -9.20
N GLN A 84 32.82 3.79 -8.39
CA GLN A 84 32.26 4.77 -7.46
C GLN A 84 31.68 5.99 -8.21
N PRO A 85 30.50 6.55 -7.85
CA PRO A 85 30.07 7.81 -8.44
C PRO A 85 30.63 9.02 -7.69
N ALA A 86 31.19 9.95 -8.47
CA ALA A 86 31.61 11.27 -8.05
C ALA A 86 30.40 12.20 -7.82
N SER A 87 30.46 12.98 -6.75
CA SER A 87 29.56 14.10 -6.47
C SER A 87 29.69 15.18 -7.56
N ALA A 88 28.62 15.43 -8.31
CA ALA A 88 28.52 16.57 -9.21
C ALA A 88 27.75 17.72 -8.53
N ALA A 89 28.36 18.90 -8.58
CA ALA A 89 27.86 20.16 -8.04
C ALA A 89 26.57 20.61 -8.74
N ARG A 90 25.57 21.04 -7.95
CA ARG A 90 24.38 21.74 -8.45
C ARG A 90 24.77 23.15 -8.88
N THR A 91 24.76 23.41 -10.18
CA THR A 91 24.68 24.77 -10.73
C THR A 91 23.28 25.32 -10.53
N SER A 92 23.18 26.39 -9.74
CA SER A 92 21.97 27.18 -9.56
C SER A 92 21.59 27.87 -10.88
N GLN A 93 20.54 27.41 -11.55
CA GLN A 93 19.91 28.18 -12.62
C GLN A 93 18.93 29.19 -12.01
N SER A 94 19.15 30.48 -12.29
CA SER A 94 18.21 31.55 -11.95
C SER A 94 16.91 31.39 -12.75
N PRO A 95 15.75 31.67 -12.14
CA PRO A 95 14.46 31.63 -12.84
C PRO A 95 14.38 32.71 -13.94
N PRO A 96 13.70 32.43 -15.06
CA PRO A 96 13.48 33.41 -16.11
C PRO A 96 12.56 34.55 -15.61
N PRO A 97 12.76 35.78 -16.14
CA PRO A 97 11.97 36.94 -15.74
C PRO A 97 10.48 36.80 -16.14
N PRO A 98 9.54 37.28 -15.31
CA PRO A 98 8.11 37.20 -15.62
C PRO A 98 7.75 38.16 -16.76
N GLY A 99 7.12 37.67 -17.83
CA GLY A 99 6.44 38.53 -18.82
C GLY A 99 6.61 38.21 -20.31
N GLN A 100 7.42 37.22 -20.69
CA GLN A 100 7.46 36.78 -22.10
C GLN A 100 6.55 35.58 -22.30
N ALA A 101 5.35 35.83 -22.84
CA ALA A 101 4.51 34.79 -23.41
C ALA A 101 5.26 34.15 -24.59
N ALA A 102 5.64 32.89 -24.46
CA ALA A 102 6.23 32.12 -25.55
C ALA A 102 5.22 32.09 -26.71
N ALA A 103 5.65 32.58 -27.88
CA ALA A 103 4.86 32.47 -29.09
C ALA A 103 4.52 30.99 -29.35
N PRO A 104 3.30 30.66 -29.82
CA PRO A 104 2.96 29.29 -30.18
C PRO A 104 3.94 28.80 -31.25
N PRO A 105 4.55 27.61 -31.09
CA PRO A 105 5.41 27.03 -32.12
C PRO A 105 4.60 26.89 -33.41
N GLY A 106 5.07 27.52 -34.49
CA GLY A 106 4.48 27.34 -35.81
C GLY A 106 4.47 25.86 -36.18
N SER A 107 3.34 25.38 -36.70
CA SER A 107 3.19 24.00 -37.14
C SER A 107 4.32 23.64 -38.12
N PRO A 108 5.11 22.58 -37.87
CA PRO A 108 6.17 22.20 -38.78
C PRO A 108 5.58 21.78 -40.13
N PRO A 109 6.22 22.17 -41.25
CA PRO A 109 5.80 21.77 -42.59
C PRO A 109 5.75 20.24 -42.71
N GLY A 110 4.67 19.73 -43.29
CA GLY A 110 4.46 18.30 -43.51
C GLY A 110 5.66 17.65 -44.20
N THR A 111 6.23 16.66 -43.55
CA THR A 111 7.27 15.80 -44.09
C THR A 111 6.61 14.50 -44.53
N GLY A 112 6.95 14.02 -45.73
CA GLY A 112 6.66 12.64 -46.14
C GLY A 112 7.32 11.63 -45.19
N PRO A 113 7.18 10.32 -45.42
CA PRO A 113 7.76 9.29 -44.56
C PRO A 113 9.27 9.49 -44.48
N GLY A 114 9.70 10.15 -43.41
CA GLY A 114 11.08 10.51 -43.16
C GLY A 114 11.88 9.28 -42.73
N PRO A 115 13.21 9.34 -42.87
CA PRO A 115 14.10 8.29 -42.39
C PRO A 115 13.80 7.99 -40.93
N ASN A 116 13.84 6.69 -40.60
CA ASN A 116 13.51 6.13 -39.29
C ASN A 116 14.10 7.02 -38.18
N PRO A 117 13.27 7.67 -37.34
CA PRO A 117 13.75 8.62 -36.34
C PRO A 117 14.80 7.97 -35.46
N ASP A 118 15.90 8.69 -35.25
CA ASP A 118 17.02 8.26 -34.42
C ASP A 118 16.48 7.77 -33.06
N PRO A 119 16.74 6.52 -32.62
CA PRO A 119 16.30 6.04 -31.32
C PRO A 119 16.73 6.95 -30.16
N ALA A 120 17.81 7.72 -30.32
CA ALA A 120 18.22 8.74 -29.35
C ALA A 120 17.18 9.88 -29.21
N ALA A 121 16.46 10.25 -30.26
CA ALA A 121 15.44 11.30 -30.23
C ALA A 121 14.23 10.92 -29.35
N TYR A 122 13.92 9.63 -29.21
CA TYR A 122 12.87 9.16 -28.30
C TYR A 122 13.26 9.25 -26.82
N THR A 123 14.56 9.21 -26.51
CA THR A 123 15.02 9.32 -25.12
C THR A 123 14.88 10.73 -24.55
N ALA A 124 14.91 11.77 -25.40
CA ALA A 124 14.77 13.17 -24.98
C ALA A 124 13.32 13.57 -24.64
N TYR A 125 12.31 12.85 -25.15
CA TYR A 125 10.90 13.14 -24.85
C TYR A 125 10.39 12.48 -23.57
N TYR A 126 11.13 11.53 -23.01
CA TYR A 126 10.93 11.02 -21.67
C TYR A 126 11.81 11.79 -20.68
N GLU A 127 11.77 13.13 -20.71
CA GLU A 127 12.08 13.85 -19.47
C GLU A 127 11.03 13.38 -18.45
N PRO A 128 11.46 12.72 -17.36
CA PRO A 128 10.53 12.32 -16.33
C PRO A 128 9.88 13.60 -15.84
N SER A 129 8.57 13.74 -16.03
CA SER A 129 7.84 14.86 -15.45
C SER A 129 8.27 15.00 -13.98
N GLU A 130 8.85 16.15 -13.63
CA GLU A 130 9.51 16.41 -12.35
C GLU A 130 8.57 16.34 -11.13
N GLY A 131 7.33 15.90 -11.31
CA GLY A 131 6.33 15.83 -10.26
C GLY A 131 5.42 14.63 -10.44
N SER A 132 5.99 13.42 -10.43
CA SER A 132 5.13 12.26 -10.25
C SER A 132 4.45 12.36 -8.90
N GLU A 133 3.17 12.66 -8.94
CA GLU A 133 2.38 12.96 -7.77
C GLU A 133 2.26 11.70 -6.91
N ARG A 134 2.48 11.83 -5.60
CA ARG A 134 2.27 10.71 -4.67
C ARG A 134 0.78 10.51 -4.50
N THR A 135 0.24 9.42 -5.03
CA THR A 135 -1.16 9.06 -4.82
C THR A 135 -1.35 8.45 -3.44
N TRP A 136 -2.24 9.04 -2.63
CA TRP A 136 -2.60 8.51 -1.33
C TRP A 136 -3.69 7.44 -1.45
N TYR A 137 -3.46 6.26 -0.87
CA TYR A 137 -4.44 5.16 -0.81
C TYR A 137 -4.86 4.83 0.62
N GLY A 138 -4.52 5.67 1.60
CA GLY A 138 -4.85 5.44 3.01
C GLY A 138 -6.34 5.38 3.32
N TRP A 139 -7.20 5.94 2.46
CA TRP A 139 -8.66 5.81 2.58
C TRP A 139 -9.13 4.35 2.57
N GLN A 140 -8.44 3.44 1.87
CA GLN A 140 -8.79 2.03 1.85
C GLN A 140 -8.54 1.37 3.20
N THR A 141 -7.39 1.68 3.82
CA THR A 141 -7.09 1.25 5.20
C THR A 141 -8.10 1.84 6.19
N LEU A 142 -8.55 3.08 6.02
CA LEU A 142 -9.59 3.69 6.85
C LEU A 142 -10.93 2.95 6.77
N ILE A 143 -11.35 2.49 5.59
CA ILE A 143 -12.57 1.68 5.45
C ILE A 143 -12.43 0.37 6.21
N VAL A 144 -11.30 -0.33 6.07
CA VAL A 144 -11.06 -1.59 6.80
C VAL A 144 -11.06 -1.36 8.31
N MET A 145 -10.43 -0.27 8.77
CA MET A 145 -10.42 0.12 10.18
C MET A 145 -11.82 0.48 10.69
N GLY A 146 -12.61 1.22 9.90
CA GLY A 146 -13.99 1.59 10.23
C GLY A 146 -14.90 0.38 10.31
N ALA A 147 -14.81 -0.54 9.34
CA ALA A 147 -15.54 -1.80 9.36
C ALA A 147 -15.16 -2.64 10.59
N SER A 148 -13.85 -2.80 10.84
CA SER A 148 -13.35 -3.55 12.01
C SER A 148 -13.87 -2.94 13.33
N SER A 149 -13.86 -1.62 13.44
CA SER A 149 -14.42 -0.87 14.58
C SER A 149 -15.91 -1.14 14.77
N ALA A 150 -16.69 -1.12 13.70
CA ALA A 150 -18.12 -1.41 13.77
C ALA A 150 -18.40 -2.85 14.23
N PHE A 151 -17.56 -3.82 13.82
CA PHE A 151 -17.70 -5.22 14.23
C PHE A 151 -17.40 -5.46 15.72
N PHE A 152 -16.76 -4.53 16.44
CA PHE A 152 -16.59 -4.66 17.89
C PHE A 152 -17.90 -4.65 18.66
N VAL A 153 -19.02 -4.18 18.08
CA VAL A 153 -20.34 -4.21 18.73
C VAL A 153 -20.92 -5.64 18.79
N VAL A 154 -20.57 -6.50 17.84
CA VAL A 154 -21.18 -7.84 17.69
C VAL A 154 -20.96 -8.76 18.90
N PRO A 155 -19.75 -8.88 19.48
CA PRO A 155 -19.54 -9.68 20.68
C PRO A 155 -20.39 -9.22 21.88
N PHE A 156 -20.62 -7.91 22.02
CA PHE A 156 -21.46 -7.38 23.10
C PHE A 156 -22.95 -7.66 22.86
N ALA A 157 -23.40 -7.55 21.60
CA ALA A 157 -24.80 -7.82 21.25
C ALA A 157 -25.17 -9.31 21.37
N THR A 158 -24.22 -10.21 21.10
CA THR A 158 -24.43 -11.66 21.11
C THR A 158 -24.04 -12.33 22.42
N GLY A 159 -23.20 -11.68 23.23
CA GLY A 159 -22.56 -12.30 24.40
C GLY A 159 -21.47 -13.32 24.05
N ASP A 160 -21.14 -13.50 22.76
CA ASP A 160 -20.13 -14.45 22.31
C ASP A 160 -18.75 -13.80 22.25
N THR A 161 -17.93 -14.08 23.26
CA THR A 161 -16.56 -13.58 23.35
C THR A 161 -15.63 -14.13 22.25
N LEU A 162 -15.96 -15.26 21.62
CA LEU A 162 -15.14 -15.80 20.51
C LEU A 162 -15.17 -14.86 19.30
N LEU A 163 -16.26 -14.09 19.14
CA LEU A 163 -16.41 -13.12 18.07
C LEU A 163 -15.50 -11.90 18.25
N VAL A 164 -14.87 -11.67 19.42
CA VAL A 164 -13.90 -10.58 19.62
C VAL A 164 -12.65 -10.78 18.76
N GLY A 165 -12.31 -12.03 18.44
CA GLY A 165 -11.15 -12.34 17.61
C GLY A 165 -11.25 -11.73 16.20
N VAL A 166 -12.45 -11.72 15.60
CA VAL A 166 -12.65 -11.24 14.23
C VAL A 166 -12.30 -9.76 14.06
N PRO A 167 -12.90 -8.80 14.80
CA PRO A 167 -12.56 -7.39 14.65
C PRO A 167 -11.11 -7.10 15.05
N VAL A 168 -10.55 -7.80 16.06
CA VAL A 168 -9.14 -7.65 16.44
C VAL A 168 -8.22 -8.07 15.29
N MET A 169 -8.45 -9.23 14.68
CA MET A 169 -7.64 -9.71 13.56
C MET A 169 -7.78 -8.77 12.35
N SER A 170 -8.98 -8.32 12.03
CA SER A 170 -9.19 -7.34 10.96
C SER A 170 -8.47 -6.02 11.23
N PHE A 171 -8.43 -5.56 12.49
CA PHE A 171 -7.71 -4.34 12.88
C PHE A 171 -6.19 -4.49 12.79
N VAL A 172 -5.67 -5.67 13.13
CA VAL A 172 -4.22 -5.96 13.09
C VAL A 172 -3.74 -6.16 11.65
N PHE A 173 -4.49 -6.92 10.85
CA PHE A 173 -4.08 -7.33 9.50
C PHE A 173 -4.61 -6.43 8.38
N GLY A 174 -5.57 -5.54 8.65
CA GLY A 174 -6.19 -4.69 7.65
C GLY A 174 -5.18 -3.85 6.86
N GLY A 175 -4.34 -3.07 7.55
CA GLY A 175 -3.25 -2.30 6.93
C GLY A 175 -2.28 -3.17 6.12
N PRO A 176 -1.66 -4.21 6.72
CA PRO A 176 -0.76 -5.12 6.01
C PRO A 176 -1.35 -5.73 4.74
N ILE A 177 -2.61 -6.18 4.78
CA ILE A 177 -3.32 -6.74 3.61
C ILE A 177 -3.44 -5.69 2.50
N VAL A 178 -3.79 -4.44 2.83
CA VAL A 178 -3.86 -3.34 1.86
C VAL A 178 -2.49 -3.08 1.23
N HIS A 179 -1.41 -3.04 2.02
CA HIS A 179 -0.05 -2.88 1.47
C HIS A 179 0.37 -4.03 0.56
N PHE A 180 0.02 -5.27 0.93
CA PHE A 180 0.26 -6.44 0.09
C PHE A 180 -0.51 -6.37 -1.23
N ALA A 181 -1.77 -5.93 -1.20
CA ALA A 181 -2.59 -5.74 -2.40
C ALA A 181 -2.01 -4.71 -3.36
N HIS A 182 -1.23 -3.73 -2.87
CA HIS A 182 -0.51 -2.74 -3.69
C HIS A 182 0.90 -3.21 -4.10
N GLY A 183 1.23 -4.48 -3.90
CA GLY A 183 2.53 -5.05 -4.24
C GLY A 183 3.68 -4.53 -3.38
N ARG A 184 3.40 -4.17 -2.11
CA ARG A 184 4.38 -3.57 -1.17
C ARG A 184 4.62 -4.48 0.01
N ILE A 185 5.14 -5.66 -0.28
CA ILE A 185 5.38 -6.73 0.68
C ILE A 185 6.26 -6.24 1.84
N GLY A 186 7.36 -5.53 1.54
CA GLY A 186 8.24 -4.99 2.58
C GLY A 186 7.56 -4.00 3.53
N ARG A 187 6.75 -3.08 2.99
CA ARG A 187 5.97 -2.13 3.81
C ARG A 187 4.91 -2.85 4.65
N GLY A 188 4.21 -3.84 4.08
CA GLY A 188 3.20 -4.59 4.82
C GLY A 188 3.78 -5.35 6.03
N PHE A 189 4.96 -5.96 5.90
CA PHE A 189 5.65 -6.56 7.05
C PHE A 189 6.13 -5.51 8.06
N GLY A 190 6.61 -4.36 7.60
CA GLY A 190 7.00 -3.25 8.46
C GLY A 190 5.82 -2.74 9.31
N VAL A 191 4.65 -2.57 8.70
CA VAL A 191 3.40 -2.18 9.38
C VAL A 191 2.94 -3.25 10.35
N LEU A 192 3.01 -4.52 9.97
CA LEU A 192 2.65 -5.63 10.87
C LEU A 192 3.54 -5.67 12.12
N GLY A 193 4.85 -5.50 11.93
CA GLY A 193 5.82 -5.40 13.04
C GLY A 193 5.55 -4.17 13.92
N MET A 194 5.23 -3.03 13.33
CA MET A 194 4.85 -1.81 14.04
C MET A 194 3.57 -2.00 14.86
N HIS A 195 2.53 -2.63 14.30
CA HIS A 195 1.29 -2.94 15.01
C HIS A 195 1.58 -3.79 16.24
N PHE A 196 2.33 -4.88 16.09
CA PHE A 196 2.67 -5.77 17.19
C PHE A 196 3.55 -5.07 18.25
N GLY A 197 4.55 -4.30 17.81
CA GLY A 197 5.48 -3.58 18.68
C GLY A 197 4.79 -2.50 19.51
N ILE A 198 4.02 -1.61 18.87
CA ILE A 198 3.30 -0.53 19.55
C ILE A 198 2.23 -1.11 20.47
N ALA A 199 1.44 -2.09 20.01
CA ALA A 199 0.39 -2.71 20.83
C ALA A 199 0.95 -3.44 22.05
N THR A 200 2.06 -4.18 21.90
CA THR A 200 2.70 -4.86 23.02
C THR A 200 3.29 -3.85 24.00
N GLY A 201 3.98 -2.82 23.51
CA GLY A 201 4.53 -1.76 24.35
C GLY A 201 3.45 -1.02 25.14
N SER A 202 2.33 -0.67 24.49
CA SER A 202 1.21 0.00 25.13
C SER A 202 0.44 -0.92 26.09
N ALA A 203 0.36 -2.23 25.81
CA ALA A 203 -0.21 -3.21 26.73
C ALA A 203 0.60 -3.29 28.03
N LEU A 204 1.93 -3.39 27.93
CA LEU A 204 2.81 -3.40 29.10
C LEU A 204 2.70 -2.10 29.90
N LEU A 205 2.64 -0.97 29.21
CA LEU A 205 2.42 0.33 29.85
C LEU A 205 1.06 0.39 30.56
N GLY A 206 -0.01 -0.05 29.92
CA GLY A 206 -1.36 -0.08 30.49
C GLY A 206 -1.47 -0.99 31.71
N ALA A 207 -0.85 -2.17 31.66
CA ALA A 207 -0.75 -3.07 32.81
C ALA A 207 0.04 -2.41 33.97
N GLY A 208 1.19 -1.80 33.65
CA GLY A 208 2.02 -1.09 34.63
C GLY A 208 1.28 0.05 35.32
N LEU A 209 0.54 0.87 34.57
CA LEU A 209 -0.29 1.95 35.10
C LEU A 209 -1.44 1.43 35.98
N ALA A 210 -2.09 0.33 35.59
CA ALA A 210 -3.12 -0.31 36.40
C ALA A 210 -2.56 -0.79 37.75
N CYS A 211 -1.33 -1.33 37.75
CA CYS A 211 -0.64 -1.78 38.96
C CYS A 211 -0.14 -0.63 39.83
N ALA A 212 0.40 0.44 39.22
CA ALA A 212 0.82 1.63 39.93
C ALA A 212 -0.34 2.31 40.68
N GLY A 213 -1.57 2.19 40.18
CA GLY A 213 -2.79 2.63 40.87
C GLY A 213 -3.23 1.77 42.06
N GLY A 214 -2.39 0.83 42.53
CA GLY A 214 -2.68 -0.02 43.69
C GLY A 214 -3.63 -1.19 43.42
N ARG A 215 -4.02 -1.42 42.15
CA ARG A 215 -5.00 -2.46 41.80
C ARG A 215 -4.41 -3.85 41.63
N CYS A 216 -3.08 -4.00 41.67
CA CYS A 216 -2.38 -5.28 41.51
C CYS A 216 -1.90 -5.92 42.83
N GLY A 217 -2.50 -5.57 43.98
CA GLY A 217 -2.18 -6.19 45.28
C GLY A 217 -2.52 -7.69 45.37
N SER A 218 -2.40 -8.30 46.55
CA SER A 218 -2.69 -9.74 46.77
C SER A 218 -4.19 -10.11 46.77
N GLY A 219 -5.04 -9.32 46.09
CA GLY A 219 -6.48 -9.52 46.03
C GLY A 219 -6.93 -10.33 44.82
N GLU A 220 -8.13 -10.91 44.92
CA GLU A 220 -8.78 -11.73 43.88
C GLU A 220 -8.94 -10.98 42.54
N PHE A 221 -8.94 -9.64 42.56
CA PHE A 221 -9.10 -8.77 41.38
C PHE A 221 -7.80 -8.29 40.74
N SER A 222 -6.64 -8.65 41.30
CA SER A 222 -5.33 -8.17 40.83
C SER A 222 -5.05 -8.53 39.37
N GLY A 223 -5.28 -9.80 39.01
CA GLY A 223 -5.13 -10.26 37.63
C GLY A 223 -6.11 -9.59 36.66
N VAL A 224 -7.34 -9.31 37.11
CA VAL A 224 -8.36 -8.65 36.28
C VAL A 224 -7.97 -7.20 35.98
N ALA A 225 -7.48 -6.47 36.99
CA ALA A 225 -7.03 -5.08 36.80
C ALA A 225 -5.83 -4.99 35.84
N ALA A 226 -4.84 -5.86 36.01
CA ALA A 226 -3.68 -5.93 35.11
C ALA A 226 -4.09 -6.28 33.67
N PHE A 227 -4.99 -7.26 33.50
CA PHE A 227 -5.50 -7.65 32.18
C PHE A 227 -6.30 -6.54 31.51
N LEU A 228 -7.21 -5.87 32.23
CA LEU A 228 -7.98 -4.75 31.69
C LEU A 228 -7.08 -3.58 31.31
N GLY A 229 -6.07 -3.27 32.15
CA GLY A 229 -5.05 -2.28 31.84
C GLY A 229 -4.28 -2.63 30.58
N ALA A 230 -3.84 -3.88 30.45
CA ALA A 230 -3.14 -4.38 29.27
C ALA A 230 -4.01 -4.30 28.01
N ALA A 231 -5.26 -4.74 28.09
CA ALA A 231 -6.19 -4.74 26.97
C ALA A 231 -6.51 -3.30 26.50
N ALA A 232 -6.76 -2.38 27.43
CA ALA A 232 -6.97 -0.97 27.12
C ALA A 232 -5.72 -0.34 26.48
N GLY A 233 -4.55 -0.61 27.07
CA GLY A 233 -3.26 -0.16 26.52
C GLY A 233 -3.03 -0.70 25.10
N ALA A 234 -3.17 -2.00 24.89
CA ALA A 234 -3.03 -2.65 23.58
C ALA A 234 -3.96 -2.02 22.53
N SER A 235 -5.22 -1.79 22.90
CA SER A 235 -6.24 -1.21 22.01
C SER A 235 -5.87 0.21 21.57
N LEU A 236 -5.42 1.05 22.50
CA LEU A 236 -4.95 2.40 22.19
C LEU A 236 -3.68 2.38 21.32
N GLY A 237 -2.76 1.45 21.59
CA GLY A 237 -1.55 1.27 20.79
C GLY A 237 -1.86 0.85 19.35
N LEU A 238 -2.77 -0.10 19.16
CA LEU A 238 -3.23 -0.53 17.83
C LEU A 238 -3.93 0.61 17.08
N LEU A 239 -4.73 1.41 17.76
CA LEU A 239 -5.36 2.58 17.15
C LEU A 239 -4.29 3.59 16.68
N ALA A 240 -3.32 3.91 17.54
CA ALA A 240 -2.22 4.81 17.20
C ALA A 240 -1.38 4.27 16.03
N SER A 241 -1.08 2.97 16.01
CA SER A 241 -0.30 2.36 14.93
C SER A 241 -1.03 2.42 13.59
N ASN A 242 -2.36 2.22 13.57
CA ASN A 242 -3.16 2.37 12.35
C ASN A 242 -3.18 3.82 11.85
N ILE A 243 -3.24 4.81 12.75
CA ILE A 243 -3.16 6.23 12.37
C ILE A 243 -1.81 6.52 11.70
N ILE A 244 -0.71 6.02 12.27
CA ILE A 244 0.64 6.18 11.70
C ILE A 244 0.71 5.53 10.32
N ASP A 245 0.16 4.32 10.16
CA ASP A 245 0.14 3.62 8.87
C ASP A 245 -0.58 4.44 7.78
N VAL A 246 -1.81 4.87 8.06
CA VAL A 246 -2.64 5.66 7.13
C VAL A 246 -1.98 6.99 6.77
N ALA A 247 -1.41 7.68 7.76
CA ALA A 247 -0.89 9.04 7.61
C ALA A 247 0.52 9.10 7.02
N ALA A 248 1.35 8.08 7.23
CA ALA A 248 2.76 8.12 6.82
C ALA A 248 3.13 7.09 5.74
N LEU A 249 2.46 5.93 5.70
CA LEU A 249 2.93 4.78 4.91
C LEU A 249 2.03 4.48 3.71
N ALA A 250 0.77 4.93 3.71
CA ALA A 250 -0.20 4.66 2.66
C ALA A 250 -0.10 5.59 1.43
N TYR A 251 1.10 5.78 0.89
CA TYR A 251 1.37 6.62 -0.30
C TYR A 251 2.13 5.90 -1.38
N THR A 252 1.67 5.96 -2.63
CA THR A 252 2.40 5.45 -3.79
C THR A 252 3.69 6.21 -3.99
N ASP A 253 4.79 5.44 -4.04
CA ASP A 253 6.08 5.96 -4.42
C ASP A 253 6.28 5.71 -5.92
N PRO A 254 6.15 6.75 -6.75
CA PRO A 254 6.28 6.57 -8.18
C PRO A 254 7.70 6.17 -8.61
N GLN A 255 8.71 6.39 -7.75
CA GLN A 255 10.06 5.92 -8.03
C GLN A 255 10.14 4.40 -7.90
N GLU A 256 9.42 3.79 -6.95
CA GLU A 256 9.34 2.32 -6.83
C GLU A 256 8.64 1.72 -8.05
N GLU A 257 7.58 2.33 -8.55
CA GLU A 257 6.89 1.84 -9.75
C GLU A 257 7.78 1.95 -10.98
N ARG A 258 8.50 3.06 -11.18
CA ARG A 258 9.46 3.19 -12.28
C ARG A 258 10.57 2.15 -12.19
N LYS A 259 11.08 1.89 -10.99
CA LYS A 259 12.08 0.82 -10.78
C LYS A 259 11.50 -0.54 -11.15
N LYS A 260 10.28 -0.87 -10.71
CA LYS A 260 9.59 -2.12 -11.10
C LYS A 260 9.40 -2.22 -12.60
N VAL A 261 8.95 -1.16 -13.28
CA VAL A 261 8.78 -1.14 -14.74
C VAL A 261 10.12 -1.29 -15.45
N ARG A 262 11.18 -0.65 -14.95
CA ARG A 262 12.53 -0.78 -15.49
C ARG A 262 13.08 -2.20 -15.28
N GLU A 263 12.91 -2.76 -14.09
CA GLU A 263 13.29 -4.14 -13.79
C GLU A 263 12.45 -5.14 -14.58
N GLN A 264 11.15 -4.87 -14.81
CA GLN A 264 10.27 -5.64 -15.68
C GLN A 264 10.63 -5.53 -17.16
N ALA A 265 11.15 -4.38 -17.60
CA ALA A 265 11.71 -4.25 -18.94
C ALA A 265 12.97 -5.12 -19.13
N PHE A 266 13.61 -5.52 -18.03
CA PHE A 266 14.68 -6.52 -17.99
C PHE A 266 14.21 -7.88 -17.46
N GLN A 267 12.89 -8.12 -17.34
CA GLN A 267 12.42 -9.43 -16.92
C GLN A 267 12.55 -10.41 -18.06
N LEU A 268 13.56 -11.26 -17.89
CA LEU A 268 13.62 -12.61 -18.42
C LEU A 268 12.25 -13.27 -18.23
N SER A 269 11.41 -13.24 -19.26
CA SER A 269 10.08 -13.84 -19.22
C SER A 269 10.26 -15.30 -19.58
N ILE A 270 9.98 -16.20 -18.65
CA ILE A 270 9.99 -17.64 -18.90
C ILE A 270 8.56 -18.12 -18.71
N VAL A 271 7.92 -18.45 -19.83
CA VAL A 271 6.55 -18.96 -19.88
C VAL A 271 6.61 -20.45 -20.21
N PRO A 272 6.05 -21.32 -19.37
CA PRO A 272 5.91 -22.72 -19.73
C PRO A 272 4.97 -22.83 -20.93
N GLN A 273 5.42 -23.51 -21.98
CA GLN A 273 4.59 -23.87 -23.13
C GLN A 273 4.25 -25.34 -23.07
N LEU A 274 2.95 -25.62 -23.01
CA LEU A 274 2.39 -26.95 -23.18
C LEU A 274 1.63 -26.96 -24.51
N SER A 275 2.09 -27.76 -25.46
CA SER A 275 1.37 -28.01 -26.72
C SER A 275 1.00 -29.49 -26.77
N ILE A 276 -0.29 -29.76 -26.97
CA ILE A 276 -0.84 -31.10 -27.11
C ILE A 276 -1.53 -31.17 -28.47
N SER A 277 -1.02 -32.02 -29.34
CA SER A 277 -1.58 -32.32 -30.66
C SER A 277 -1.73 -33.84 -30.80
N PRO A 278 -2.59 -34.35 -31.71
CA PRO A 278 -2.77 -35.80 -31.91
C PRO A 278 -1.47 -36.54 -32.23
N ASP A 279 -0.54 -35.85 -32.90
CA ASP A 279 0.70 -36.45 -33.40
C ASP A 279 1.93 -36.16 -32.52
N HIS A 280 1.82 -35.25 -31.55
CA HIS A 280 2.93 -34.90 -30.65
C HIS A 280 2.47 -34.20 -29.37
N SER A 281 3.25 -34.38 -28.31
CA SER A 281 3.16 -33.59 -27.09
C SER A 281 4.49 -32.90 -26.84
N PHE A 282 4.44 -31.62 -26.49
CA PHE A 282 5.62 -30.81 -26.21
C PHE A 282 5.41 -30.05 -24.90
N ILE A 283 6.42 -30.15 -24.03
CA ILE A 283 6.59 -29.32 -22.84
C ILE A 283 7.90 -28.57 -23.03
N GLY A 284 7.82 -27.25 -23.03
CA GLY A 284 9.00 -26.40 -23.14
C GLY A 284 8.88 -25.15 -22.30
N LEU A 285 9.94 -24.36 -22.35
CA LEU A 285 9.98 -23.02 -21.80
C LEU A 285 10.22 -22.07 -22.97
N ALA A 286 9.42 -21.01 -23.07
CA ALA A 286 9.60 -19.97 -24.07
C ALA A 286 9.63 -18.61 -23.37
N GLY A 287 10.29 -17.63 -24.00
CA GLY A 287 10.07 -16.23 -23.68
C GLY A 287 11.25 -15.36 -24.07
N THR A 288 11.37 -14.21 -23.43
CA THR A 288 12.31 -13.15 -23.82
C THR A 288 13.49 -13.13 -22.86
N PHE A 289 14.71 -13.24 -23.41
CA PHE A 289 15.99 -13.19 -22.70
C PHE A 289 16.81 -11.99 -23.15
#